data_AF-A0A2E4RBC8-F1
#
_entry.id   AF-A0A2E4RBC8-F1
#
_cell.length_a   1.000
_cell.length_b   1.000
_cell.length_c   1.000
_cell.angle_alpha   90.00
_cell.angle_beta   90.00
_cell.angle_gamma   90.00
#
_symmetry.space_group_name_H-M   'P 1'
#
loop_
_entity.id
_entity.type
_entity.pdbx_description
1 polymer ?
#
loop_
_entity_poly.entity_id
_entity_poly.type
_entity_poly.pdbx_seq_one_letter_code
_entity_poly.pdbx_strand_id
1 'polypeptide(L)'
;MKRPDITAQALSERGFNVATLSQYLSTGMAPQGTAYADMYTVVHFSTSAMQSTDIEAIATYLLTGPNGKIAPAAPAPQPLPGASAPSNGTSPDADQSDRTVGRFTYASACAGCHGAKGEGIPTQVFANGQRMYAMPDFLNGETYPKTSAVETRR
;
A
#
# COMPACT_ATOMS: atom_id res chain seq x y z
N MET A 1 -15.25 -7.69 -12.43
CA MET A 1 -14.54 -6.86 -11.43
C MET A 1 -15.38 -5.62 -11.15
N LYS A 2 -15.72 -5.32 -9.90
CA LYS A 2 -16.54 -4.15 -9.55
C LYS A 2 -15.65 -2.92 -9.50
N ARG A 3 -15.98 -1.87 -10.27
CA ARG A 3 -15.25 -0.60 -10.24
C ARG A 3 -15.46 0.08 -8.88
N PRO A 4 -14.41 0.66 -8.25
CA PRO A 4 -14.58 1.44 -7.03
C PRO A 4 -15.51 2.63 -7.27
N ASP A 5 -16.37 2.91 -6.30
CA ASP A 5 -17.12 4.17 -6.24
C ASP A 5 -16.17 5.26 -5.75
N ILE A 6 -15.94 6.28 -6.60
CA ILE A 6 -15.05 7.42 -6.34
C ILE A 6 -15.84 8.74 -6.24
N THR A 7 -17.15 8.66 -5.98
CA THR A 7 -17.94 9.86 -5.69
C THR A 7 -17.43 10.56 -4.44
N ALA A 8 -17.64 11.88 -4.35
CA ALA A 8 -17.27 12.68 -3.19
C ALA A 8 -17.78 12.09 -1.87
N GLN A 9 -19.01 11.57 -1.88
CA GLN A 9 -19.61 10.91 -0.71
C GLN A 9 -18.86 9.62 -0.35
N ALA A 10 -18.65 8.70 -1.31
CA ALA A 10 -17.98 7.43 -1.04
C ALA A 10 -16.53 7.62 -0.56
N LEU A 11 -15.81 8.62 -1.10
CA LEU A 11 -14.47 8.97 -0.66
C LEU A 11 -14.48 9.57 0.76
N SER A 12 -15.44 10.45 1.04
CA SER A 12 -15.58 11.07 2.36
C SER A 12 -15.96 10.07 3.43
N GLU A 13 -16.85 9.12 3.15
CA GLU A 13 -17.22 8.02 4.07
C GLU A 13 -16.03 7.12 4.41
N ARG A 14 -15.04 7.03 3.51
CA ARG A 14 -13.75 6.34 3.76
C ARG A 14 -12.73 7.23 4.49
N GLY A 15 -13.11 8.45 4.83
CA GLY A 15 -12.27 9.40 5.56
C GLY A 15 -11.25 10.14 4.69
N PHE A 16 -11.37 10.12 3.35
CA PHE A 16 -10.50 10.92 2.50
C PHE A 16 -10.85 12.41 2.61
N ASN A 17 -9.81 13.22 2.81
CA ASN A 17 -9.82 14.66 2.59
C ASN A 17 -8.84 15.00 1.46
N VAL A 18 -8.75 16.28 1.06
CA VAL A 18 -7.89 16.69 -0.07
C VAL A 18 -6.44 16.25 0.16
N ALA A 19 -5.87 16.53 1.33
CA ALA A 19 -4.47 16.20 1.63
C ALA A 19 -4.19 14.70 1.54
N THR A 20 -5.03 13.87 2.16
CA THR A 20 -4.84 12.41 2.18
C THR A 20 -5.14 11.74 0.84
N LEU A 21 -6.10 12.26 0.07
CA LEU A 21 -6.37 11.76 -1.28
C LEU A 21 -5.25 12.16 -2.25
N SER A 22 -4.71 13.38 -2.12
CA SER A 22 -3.51 13.80 -2.86
C SER A 22 -2.30 12.93 -2.51
N GLN A 23 -2.08 12.61 -1.24
CA GLN A 23 -1.02 11.70 -0.82
C GLN A 23 -1.20 10.31 -1.43
N TYR A 24 -2.42 9.78 -1.42
CA TYR A 24 -2.75 8.49 -2.02
C TYR A 24 -2.49 8.47 -3.52
N LEU A 25 -2.90 9.50 -4.26
CA LEU A 25 -2.68 9.59 -5.71
C LEU A 25 -1.20 9.79 -6.04
N SER A 26 -0.44 10.49 -5.20
CA SER A 26 0.99 10.74 -5.44
C SER A 26 1.86 9.51 -5.13
N THR A 27 1.56 8.78 -4.06
CA THR A 27 2.47 7.76 -3.52
C THR A 27 1.87 6.35 -3.47
N GLY A 28 0.55 6.24 -3.67
CA GLY A 28 -0.19 5.00 -3.46
C GLY A 28 -0.36 4.65 -1.99
N MET A 29 -0.08 5.58 -1.07
CA MET A 29 -0.19 5.36 0.37
C MET A 29 -0.92 6.50 1.05
N ALA A 30 -1.87 6.18 1.92
CA ALA A 30 -2.54 7.12 2.81
C ALA A 30 -3.05 6.40 4.07
N PRO A 31 -3.45 7.12 5.14
CA PRO A 31 -4.04 6.50 6.33
C PRO A 31 -5.26 5.63 6.05
N GLN A 32 -6.02 5.92 4.98
CA GLN A 32 -7.20 5.19 4.55
C GLN A 32 -6.87 3.88 3.84
N GLY A 33 -5.62 3.67 3.43
CA GLY A 33 -5.16 2.45 2.76
C GLY A 33 -4.10 2.70 1.70
N THR A 34 -3.77 1.63 0.98
CA THR A 34 -2.73 1.64 -0.06
C THR A 34 -3.23 1.13 -1.39
N ALA A 35 -2.62 1.63 -2.46
CA ALA A 35 -2.89 1.21 -3.81
C ALA A 35 -2.33 -0.19 -4.02
N TYR A 36 -3.22 -1.14 -4.31
CA TYR A 36 -2.88 -2.52 -4.63
C TYR A 36 -3.48 -2.93 -5.98
N ALA A 37 -2.96 -4.01 -6.56
CA ALA A 37 -3.39 -4.56 -7.85
C ALA A 37 -3.46 -3.46 -8.93
N ASP A 38 -4.60 -3.33 -9.63
CA ASP A 38 -4.77 -2.38 -10.72
C ASP A 38 -4.57 -0.92 -10.31
N MET A 39 -4.82 -0.56 -9.04
CA MET A 39 -4.59 0.82 -8.59
C MET A 39 -3.10 1.13 -8.47
N TYR A 40 -2.25 0.13 -8.20
CA TYR A 40 -0.80 0.33 -8.15
C TYR A 40 -0.24 0.77 -9.50
N THR A 41 -0.72 0.19 -10.61
CA THR A 41 -0.25 0.57 -11.95
C THR A 41 -0.67 1.98 -12.31
N VAL A 42 -1.89 2.40 -11.92
CA VAL A 42 -2.36 3.78 -12.08
C VAL A 42 -1.47 4.75 -11.31
N VAL A 43 -1.13 4.44 -10.05
CA VAL A 43 -0.25 5.30 -9.27
C VAL A 43 1.14 5.34 -9.88
N HIS A 44 1.79 4.20 -10.01
CA HIS A 44 3.21 4.10 -10.36
C HIS A 44 3.54 4.62 -11.77
N PHE A 45 2.63 4.43 -12.74
CA PHE A 45 2.86 4.82 -14.13
C PHE A 45 2.10 6.07 -14.55
N SER A 46 1.27 6.67 -13.70
CA SER A 46 0.49 7.86 -14.08
C SER A 46 0.51 8.93 -13.00
N THR A 47 -0.19 8.74 -11.88
CA THR A 47 -0.43 9.85 -10.95
C THR A 47 0.80 10.21 -10.12
N SER A 48 1.73 9.28 -9.89
CA SER A 48 3.00 9.60 -9.22
C SER A 48 3.94 10.48 -10.04
N ALA A 49 3.72 10.60 -11.35
CA ALA A 49 4.50 11.44 -12.24
C ALA A 49 3.89 12.84 -12.47
N MET A 50 2.68 13.10 -11.95
CA MET A 50 2.00 14.39 -12.07
C MET A 50 2.60 15.43 -11.12
N GLN A 51 2.41 16.72 -11.46
CA GLN A 51 2.77 17.79 -10.53
C GLN A 51 1.85 17.74 -9.30
N SER A 52 2.37 18.16 -8.15
CA SER A 52 1.59 18.19 -6.90
C SER A 52 0.32 19.04 -7.02
N THR A 53 0.37 20.13 -7.79
CA THR A 53 -0.79 21.00 -8.06
C THR A 53 -1.88 20.30 -8.86
N ASP A 54 -1.51 19.45 -9.81
CA ASP A 54 -2.47 18.68 -10.63
C ASP A 54 -3.12 17.59 -9.78
N ILE A 55 -2.34 16.94 -8.91
CA ILE A 55 -2.84 15.95 -7.95
C ILE A 55 -3.79 16.56 -6.92
N GLU A 56 -3.48 17.75 -6.42
CA GLU A 56 -4.37 18.50 -5.53
C GLU A 56 -5.67 18.93 -6.23
N ALA A 57 -5.58 19.36 -7.50
CA ALA A 57 -6.75 19.70 -8.29
C ALA A 57 -7.66 18.48 -8.54
N ILE A 58 -7.09 17.32 -8.86
CA ILE A 58 -7.84 16.06 -9.01
C ILE A 58 -8.51 15.68 -7.69
N ALA A 59 -7.78 15.72 -6.57
CA ALA A 59 -8.35 15.39 -5.26
C ALA A 59 -9.50 16.33 -4.88
N THR A 60 -9.32 17.64 -5.14
CA THR A 60 -10.36 18.65 -4.92
C THR A 60 -11.59 18.40 -5.78
N TYR A 61 -11.40 18.09 -7.07
CA TYR A 61 -12.49 17.76 -7.98
C TYR A 61 -13.29 16.54 -7.51
N LEU A 62 -12.60 15.45 -7.15
CA LEU A 62 -13.24 14.21 -6.71
C LEU A 62 -14.00 14.35 -5.38
N LEU A 63 -13.52 15.21 -4.47
CA LEU A 63 -14.17 15.46 -3.18
C LEU A 63 -15.23 16.55 -3.23
N THR A 64 -15.36 17.28 -4.34
CA THR A 64 -16.41 18.28 -4.51
C THR A 64 -17.72 17.61 -4.89
N GLY A 65 -18.71 17.69 -4.00
CA GLY A 65 -20.03 17.12 -4.21
C GLY A 65 -20.88 17.93 -5.21
N PRO A 66 -22.09 17.44 -5.55
CA PRO A 66 -23.01 18.12 -6.49
C PRO A 66 -23.41 19.53 -6.06
N ASN A 67 -23.25 19.87 -4.78
CA ASN A 67 -23.50 21.19 -4.21
C ASN A 67 -22.33 22.17 -4.38
N GLY A 68 -21.26 21.77 -5.10
CA GLY A 68 -20.06 22.57 -5.29
C GLY A 68 -19.19 22.73 -4.05
N LYS A 69 -19.44 21.93 -3.00
CA LYS A 69 -18.67 21.97 -1.75
C LYS A 69 -17.89 20.68 -1.57
N ILE A 70 -16.71 20.80 -0.99
CA ILE A 70 -15.92 19.64 -0.55
C ILE A 70 -16.71 18.90 0.53
N ALA A 71 -16.94 17.61 0.32
CA ALA A 71 -17.62 16.77 1.27
C ALA A 71 -16.74 16.60 2.53
N PRO A 72 -17.32 16.72 3.74
CA PRO A 72 -16.56 16.59 4.97
C PRO A 72 -16.11 15.14 5.13
N ALA A 73 -14.81 14.94 5.32
CA ALA A 73 -14.24 13.62 5.57
C ALA A 73 -14.82 13.02 6.86
N ALA A 74 -15.20 11.73 6.81
CA ALA A 74 -15.47 10.97 8.02
C ALA A 74 -14.22 11.00 8.93
N PRO A 75 -14.39 10.93 10.26
CA PRO A 75 -13.27 10.81 11.18
C PRO A 75 -12.34 9.68 10.73
N ALA A 76 -11.04 9.95 10.68
CA ALA A 76 -10.07 8.91 10.34
C ALA A 76 -10.26 7.71 11.27
N PRO A 77 -10.14 6.47 10.76
CA PRO A 77 -10.14 5.29 11.62
C PRO A 77 -9.14 5.48 12.76
N GLN A 78 -9.58 5.20 13.98
CA GLN A 78 -8.68 5.24 15.15
C GLN A 78 -7.50 4.28 14.86
N PRO A 79 -6.24 4.74 14.99
CA PRO A 79 -5.10 3.87 14.84
C PRO A 79 -5.25 2.67 15.76
N LEU A 80 -5.03 1.46 15.23
CA LEU A 80 -4.94 0.28 16.09
C LEU A 80 -3.88 0.52 17.19
N PRO A 81 -4.05 -0.02 18.40
CA PRO A 81 -3.04 0.10 19.44
C PRO A 81 -1.66 -0.32 18.91
N GLY A 82 -0.67 0.58 18.96
CA GLY A 82 0.66 0.37 18.37
C GLY A 82 0.85 0.83 16.91
N ALA A 83 -0.15 1.48 16.31
CA ALA A 83 -0.08 2.12 14.99
C ALA A 83 0.28 3.63 15.05
N SER A 84 0.98 4.06 16.11
CA SER A 84 1.60 5.39 16.15
C SER A 84 2.80 5.46 15.21
N ALA A 85 2.73 6.33 14.18
CA ALA A 85 3.88 6.61 13.32
C ALA A 85 5.09 7.03 14.17
N PRO A 86 6.29 6.49 13.92
CA PRO A 86 7.47 6.99 14.59
C PRO A 86 7.70 8.41 14.10
N SER A 87 7.82 9.34 15.05
CA SER A 87 8.35 10.68 14.80
C SER A 87 9.71 10.55 14.11
N ASN A 88 9.93 11.31 13.04
CA ASN A 88 11.21 11.43 12.32
C ASN A 88 12.38 11.42 13.31
N GLY A 89 13.08 10.28 13.40
CA GLY A 89 14.12 10.05 14.38
C GLY A 89 15.25 9.31 13.72
N THR A 90 16.23 10.06 13.24
CA THR A 90 17.56 9.55 12.91
C THR A 90 18.16 8.97 14.20
N SER A 91 18.15 7.65 14.34
CA SER A 91 18.92 6.95 15.37
C SER A 91 20.00 6.11 14.68
N PRO A 92 21.26 6.14 15.14
CA PRO A 92 22.34 5.33 14.58
C PRO A 92 22.22 3.84 14.92
N ASP A 93 21.26 3.46 15.78
CA ASP A 93 21.01 2.08 16.19
C ASP A 93 19.58 1.64 15.83
N ALA A 94 19.50 0.72 14.87
CA ALA A 94 18.28 0.20 14.26
C ALA A 94 17.53 -0.81 15.16
N ASP A 95 17.02 -0.40 16.34
CA ASP A 95 16.42 -1.38 17.27
C ASP A 95 14.90 -1.18 17.50
N GLN A 96 14.36 0.04 17.54
CA GLN A 96 12.91 0.22 17.82
C GLN A 96 12.20 1.19 16.87
N SER A 97 12.80 2.34 16.55
CA SER A 97 12.26 3.28 15.57
C SER A 97 12.17 2.63 14.19
N ASP A 98 13.22 1.91 13.80
CA ASP A 98 13.34 1.31 12.47
C ASP A 98 12.40 0.11 12.31
N ARG A 99 12.19 -0.66 13.38
CA ARG A 99 11.15 -1.70 13.41
C ARG A 99 9.76 -1.11 13.32
N THR A 100 9.54 0.06 13.93
CA THR A 100 8.26 0.75 13.88
C THR A 100 8.00 1.32 12.48
N VAL A 101 8.98 2.03 11.87
CA VAL A 101 8.92 2.50 10.47
C VAL A 101 8.69 1.31 9.54
N GLY A 102 9.52 0.26 9.67
CA GLY A 102 9.42 -0.95 8.87
C GLY A 102 8.07 -1.63 9.00
N ARG A 103 7.46 -1.65 10.19
CA ARG A 103 6.10 -2.16 10.40
C ARG A 103 5.05 -1.35 9.64
N PHE A 104 5.14 -0.03 9.63
CA PHE A 104 4.21 0.79 8.84
C PHE A 104 4.40 0.57 7.35
N THR A 105 5.64 0.58 6.88
CA THR A 105 5.97 0.33 5.47
C THR A 105 5.50 -1.05 5.04
N TYR A 106 5.68 -2.07 5.88
CA TYR A 106 5.19 -3.41 5.60
C TYR A 106 3.66 -3.46 5.53
N ALA A 107 2.98 -2.88 6.53
CA ALA A 107 1.53 -2.82 6.58
C ALA A 107 0.94 -2.07 5.37
N SER A 108 1.63 -1.03 4.89
CA SER A 108 1.18 -0.22 3.76
C SER A 108 1.50 -0.90 2.41
N ALA A 109 2.74 -1.33 2.19
CA ALA A 109 3.21 -1.75 0.86
C ALA A 109 3.19 -3.26 0.62
N CYS A 110 3.28 -4.07 1.67
CA CYS A 110 3.51 -5.52 1.55
C CYS A 110 2.32 -6.36 1.99
N ALA A 111 1.62 -5.95 3.05
CA ALA A 111 0.59 -6.74 3.71
C ALA A 111 -0.64 -7.01 2.82
N GLY A 112 -0.91 -6.17 1.82
CA GLY A 112 -1.99 -6.41 0.84
C GLY A 112 -1.81 -7.70 0.04
N CYS A 113 -0.57 -8.16 -0.17
CA CYS A 113 -0.26 -9.41 -0.88
C CYS A 113 0.31 -10.49 0.05
N HIS A 114 1.07 -10.12 1.08
CA HIS A 114 1.76 -11.06 1.97
C HIS A 114 1.03 -11.31 3.30
N GLY A 115 -0.13 -10.68 3.53
CA GLY A 115 -0.85 -10.78 4.80
C GLY A 115 -0.25 -9.87 5.88
N ALA A 116 -1.00 -9.63 6.97
CA ALA A 116 -0.61 -8.66 7.99
C ALA A 116 0.62 -9.11 8.81
N LYS A 117 0.92 -10.41 8.79
CA LYS A 117 2.04 -11.05 9.50
C LYS A 117 2.99 -11.79 8.55
N GLY A 118 2.87 -11.61 7.24
CA GLY A 118 3.70 -12.34 6.28
C GLY A 118 3.30 -13.79 6.05
N GLU A 119 2.08 -14.17 6.46
CA GLU A 119 1.54 -15.51 6.31
C GLU A 119 1.30 -15.94 4.84
N GLY A 120 1.33 -14.97 3.92
CA GLY A 120 0.97 -15.18 2.52
C GLY A 120 -0.53 -15.44 2.34
N ILE A 121 -1.05 -15.08 1.18
CA ILE A 121 -2.41 -15.49 0.79
C ILE A 121 -2.34 -16.86 0.10
N PRO A 122 -3.10 -17.87 0.55
CA PRO A 122 -3.12 -19.18 -0.08
C PRO A 122 -3.56 -19.02 -1.54
N THR A 123 -2.65 -19.37 -2.45
CA THR A 123 -2.74 -19.34 -3.92
C THR A 123 -3.90 -18.53 -4.49
N GLN A 124 -3.62 -17.30 -4.94
CA GLN A 124 -4.55 -16.55 -5.78
C GLN A 124 -4.68 -17.29 -7.12
N VAL A 125 -5.84 -17.91 -7.37
CA VAL A 125 -6.16 -18.45 -8.69
C VAL A 125 -6.74 -17.29 -9.49
N PHE A 126 -5.99 -16.79 -10.47
CA PHE A 126 -6.52 -15.81 -11.40
C PHE A 126 -7.58 -16.47 -12.29
N ALA A 127 -8.55 -15.69 -12.79
CA ALA A 127 -9.71 -16.18 -13.53
C ALA A 127 -9.37 -17.01 -14.79
N ASN A 128 -8.12 -16.96 -15.27
CA ASN A 128 -7.58 -17.73 -16.38
C ASN A 128 -6.83 -19.01 -15.94
N GLY A 129 -6.98 -19.45 -14.70
CA GLY A 129 -6.33 -20.66 -14.16
C GLY A 129 -4.83 -20.49 -13.90
N GLN A 130 -4.26 -19.30 -14.10
CA GLN A 130 -2.88 -19.04 -13.72
C GLN A 130 -2.78 -18.94 -12.19
N ARG A 131 -1.91 -19.79 -11.63
CA ARG A 131 -1.54 -19.77 -10.22
C ARG A 131 -0.17 -19.09 -10.13
N MET A 132 -0.08 -17.97 -9.42
CA MET A 132 1.23 -17.52 -8.94
C MET A 132 1.67 -18.54 -7.89
N TYR A 133 2.81 -19.19 -8.11
CA TYR A 133 3.35 -20.15 -7.15
C TYR A 133 3.58 -19.41 -5.83
N ALA A 134 2.96 -19.87 -4.75
CA ALA A 134 3.35 -19.44 -3.42
C ALA A 134 4.84 -19.80 -3.28
N MET A 135 5.69 -18.81 -2.97
CA MET A 135 7.04 -19.12 -2.53
C MET A 135 6.92 -19.98 -1.26
N PRO A 136 7.74 -21.03 -1.08
CA PRO A 136 7.70 -21.84 0.12
C PRO A 136 7.94 -20.96 1.37
N ASP A 137 7.33 -21.35 2.49
CA ASP A 137 7.40 -20.65 3.76
C ASP A 137 8.86 -20.32 4.16
N PHE A 138 9.19 -19.05 4.32
CA PHE A 138 10.46 -18.62 4.92
C PHE A 138 10.55 -18.91 6.43
N LEU A 139 9.47 -19.41 7.04
CA LEU A 139 9.33 -19.59 8.49
C LEU A 139 9.84 -20.94 9.01
N ASN A 140 10.13 -21.89 8.14
CA ASN A 140 10.76 -23.16 8.53
C ASN A 140 12.11 -23.25 7.85
N GLY A 141 13.19 -23.11 8.63
CA GLY A 141 14.59 -23.07 8.18
C GLY A 141 15.11 -24.34 7.49
N GLU A 142 14.50 -24.73 6.38
CA GLU A 142 15.04 -25.73 5.48
C GLU A 142 16.14 -25.08 4.64
N THR A 143 17.37 -25.45 4.97
CA THR A 143 18.60 -25.07 4.30
C THR A 143 18.51 -25.38 2.81
N TYR A 144 18.64 -24.35 1.96
CA TYR A 144 18.99 -24.56 0.56
C TYR A 144 20.37 -25.24 0.49
N PRO A 145 20.52 -26.42 -0.16
CA PRO A 145 21.83 -26.97 -0.40
C PRO A 145 22.59 -26.04 -1.35
N LYS A 146 23.78 -25.60 -0.92
CA LYS A 146 24.73 -24.95 -1.82
C LYS A 146 25.11 -25.96 -2.90
N THR A 147 24.59 -25.80 -4.11
CA THR A 147 25.12 -26.54 -5.27
C THR A 147 26.51 -26.00 -5.57
N SER A 148 27.50 -26.71 -5.04
CA SER A 148 28.88 -26.71 -5.49
C SER A 148 29.02 -27.29 -6.90
N ALA A 149 30.08 -26.86 -7.57
CA ALA A 149 30.66 -27.37 -8.83
C ALA A 149 30.21 -26.66 -10.13
N VAL A 150 30.94 -25.60 -10.47
CA VAL A 150 31.27 -25.29 -11.88
C VAL A 150 32.29 -26.33 -12.32
N GLU A 151 31.81 -27.40 -12.95
CA GLU A 151 32.64 -28.38 -13.65
C GLU A 151 33.29 -27.70 -14.86
N THR A 152 34.61 -27.62 -14.83
CA THR A 152 35.44 -27.09 -15.92
C THR A 152 35.45 -28.11 -17.06
N ARG A 153 34.79 -27.81 -18.19
CA ARG A 153 35.06 -28.55 -19.43
C ARG A 153 36.30 -27.98 -20.11
N ARG A 154 37.31 -28.85 -20.21
CA ARG A 154 38.43 -28.73 -21.16
C ARG A 154 37.94 -28.97 -22.59
#